data_AF-A0A2E9YQW1-F1
#
_entry.id   AF-A0A2E9YQW1-F1
#
_cell.length_a   1.000
_cell.length_b   1.000
_cell.length_c   1.000
_cell.angle_alpha   90.00
_cell.angle_beta   90.00
_cell.angle_gamma   90.00
#
_symmetry.space_group_name_H-M   'P 1'
#
loop_
_entity.id
_entity.type
_entity.pdbx_description
1 polymer ?
#
loop_
_entity_poly.entity_id
_entity_poly.type
_entity_poly.pdbx_seq_one_letter_code
_entity_poly.pdbx_strand_id
1 'polypeptide(L)'
;MPVSRFEITSKVLLENGKEYGDIGTYDHLQGTAYFEVDPLSESNERIVDIQLAPRNAVGKVEFSADFVLLTPSDPDKGNGTMFLDVVNRGNKTVLYGFNSANRPTDPTSPIESGNGFLMREGYTVMFCGWQADVPDIPGLIGLSVPEASVDGEHLSGRVMNQYQANVATSVFPLADRYHLKNPAADETELEAELMVQDQPNGIPELIERDKWALVRVEDSEIEPDVSHVHLQGGFELGRIYKLVYTAKGSRIVGLGFAAVRDICSFMKFASDEEGNPLSGYLDHAISYGVSQTGRFLRQYIYTGMNVDESARQSMDGIIAHVGGGMRGEFNLRFGQPSKDVCYIIPELFPFTDTEQKDMVTGKQGGLLDRMTGQGKVPKIMFTNSSAEYWRGD
;
A
#
# COMPACT_ATOMS: atom_id res chain seq x y z
N MET A 1 3.13 13.98 18.44
CA MET A 1 2.50 12.93 17.61
C MET A 1 3.18 12.91 16.24
N PRO A 2 3.32 11.74 15.57
CA PRO A 2 3.89 11.72 14.21
C PRO A 2 3.00 12.38 13.15
N VAL A 3 1.68 12.38 13.30
CA VAL A 3 0.79 13.24 12.50
C VAL A 3 1.02 14.69 12.96
N SER A 4 1.63 15.51 12.10
CA SER A 4 1.94 16.91 12.40
C SER A 4 0.84 17.86 11.96
N ARG A 5 0.01 17.47 10.98
CA ARG A 5 -1.15 18.24 10.54
C ARG A 5 -2.22 17.34 9.93
N PHE A 6 -3.46 17.52 10.35
CA PHE A 6 -4.63 16.82 9.80
C PHE A 6 -5.56 17.84 9.13
N GLU A 7 -5.46 17.98 7.81
CA GLU A 7 -6.13 19.03 7.06
C GLU A 7 -7.40 18.50 6.39
N ILE A 8 -8.56 18.98 6.84
CA ILE A 8 -9.87 18.68 6.23
C ILE A 8 -10.15 19.73 5.16
N THR A 9 -10.24 19.30 3.90
CA THR A 9 -10.52 20.16 2.74
C THR A 9 -11.98 20.14 2.32
N SER A 10 -12.72 19.10 2.70
CA SER A 10 -14.15 18.97 2.43
C SER A 10 -14.87 18.32 3.60
N LYS A 11 -16.04 18.86 3.94
CA LYS A 11 -16.98 18.30 4.92
C LYS A 11 -18.40 18.43 4.39
N VAL A 12 -19.04 17.29 4.12
CA VAL A 12 -20.42 17.22 3.65
C VAL A 12 -21.17 16.10 4.37
N LEU A 13 -22.50 16.10 4.31
CA LEU A 13 -23.28 14.95 4.78
C LEU A 13 -23.15 13.79 3.77
N LEU A 14 -22.87 12.59 4.28
CA LEU A 14 -22.86 11.36 3.49
C LEU A 14 -24.24 11.11 2.86
N GLU A 15 -24.25 10.77 1.57
CA GLU A 15 -25.48 10.47 0.80
C GLU A 15 -26.59 11.50 0.98
N ASN A 16 -26.24 12.79 1.00
CA ASN A 16 -27.18 13.92 1.16
C ASN A 16 -28.00 13.87 2.47
N GLY A 17 -27.42 13.37 3.55
CA GLY A 17 -28.06 13.32 4.87
C GLY A 17 -28.96 12.11 5.08
N LYS A 18 -28.69 11.00 4.37
CA LYS A 18 -29.33 9.71 4.66
C LYS A 18 -29.13 9.34 6.14
N GLU A 19 -30.19 8.88 6.78
CA GLU A 19 -30.17 8.42 8.16
C GLU A 19 -29.90 6.91 8.26
N TYR A 20 -29.16 6.52 9.30
CA TYR A 20 -28.76 5.14 9.58
C TYR A 20 -29.31 4.67 10.93
N GLY A 21 -30.62 4.47 10.99
CA GLY A 21 -31.29 4.09 12.24
C GLY A 21 -31.08 5.14 13.33
N ASP A 22 -30.88 4.69 14.57
CA ASP A 22 -30.77 5.58 15.73
C ASP A 22 -29.47 6.41 15.75
N ILE A 23 -28.45 5.98 14.99
CA ILE A 23 -27.17 6.70 14.84
C ILE A 23 -27.36 8.03 14.12
N GLY A 24 -28.37 8.14 13.23
CA GLY A 24 -28.68 9.36 12.50
C GLY A 24 -27.83 9.54 11.24
N THR A 25 -27.40 10.77 10.96
CA THR A 25 -26.63 11.09 9.76
C THR A 25 -25.13 10.89 9.97
N TYR A 26 -24.40 10.81 8.86
CA TYR A 26 -22.95 10.70 8.85
C TYR A 26 -22.33 11.91 8.14
N ASP A 27 -21.21 12.39 8.66
CA ASP A 27 -20.33 13.31 7.98
C ASP A 27 -19.35 12.54 7.09
N HIS A 28 -19.13 13.06 5.88
CA HIS A 28 -18.11 12.64 4.94
C HIS A 28 -17.05 13.74 4.86
N LEU A 29 -15.88 13.44 5.40
CA LEU A 29 -14.72 14.33 5.42
C LEU A 29 -13.67 13.82 4.42
N GLN A 30 -13.02 14.74 3.73
CA GLN A 30 -11.88 14.45 2.86
C GLN A 30 -10.74 15.41 3.17
N GLY A 31 -9.51 14.96 2.99
CA GLY A 31 -8.36 15.78 3.35
C GLY A 31 -7.01 15.07 3.19
N THR A 32 -5.99 15.69 3.76
CA THR A 32 -4.61 15.20 3.75
C THR A 32 -4.06 15.18 5.18
N ALA A 33 -3.49 14.04 5.57
CA ALA A 33 -2.72 13.91 6.80
C ALA A 33 -1.22 14.07 6.47
N TYR A 34 -0.54 14.96 7.19
CA TYR A 34 0.89 15.19 7.09
C TYR A 34 1.60 14.56 8.28
N PHE A 35 2.73 13.91 7.99
CA PHE A 35 3.48 13.12 8.96
C PHE A 35 4.92 13.59 9.05
N GLU A 36 5.45 13.57 10.27
CA GLU A 36 6.86 13.80 10.59
C GLU A 36 7.33 12.67 11.52
N VAL A 37 8.11 11.72 10.99
CA VAL A 37 8.59 10.54 11.73
C VAL A 37 10.07 10.61 12.03
N ASP A 38 10.48 10.06 13.17
CA ASP A 38 11.88 9.92 13.54
C ASP A 38 12.53 8.73 12.82
N PRO A 39 13.51 8.92 11.93
CA PRO A 39 14.19 7.81 11.28
C PRO A 39 15.05 6.98 12.26
N LEU A 40 15.30 7.48 13.47
CA LEU A 40 16.07 6.79 14.52
C LEU A 40 15.19 6.15 15.60
N SER A 41 13.87 6.33 15.56
CA SER A 41 12.97 5.67 16.50
C SER A 41 12.94 4.16 16.25
N GLU A 42 12.93 3.37 17.33
CA GLU A 42 12.71 1.92 17.29
C GLU A 42 11.40 1.55 16.59
N SER A 43 10.42 2.46 16.57
CA SER A 43 9.15 2.25 15.87
C SER A 43 9.28 2.32 14.35
N ASN A 44 10.35 2.93 13.83
CA ASN A 44 10.54 3.18 12.40
C ASN A 44 11.78 2.48 11.82
N GLU A 45 12.67 1.92 12.66
CA GLU A 45 13.92 1.27 12.23
C GLU A 45 13.72 0.15 11.18
N ARG A 46 12.51 -0.42 11.10
CA ARG A 46 12.15 -1.50 10.19
C ARG A 46 11.72 -1.02 8.82
N ILE A 47 11.52 0.28 8.63
CA ILE A 47 11.28 0.87 7.33
C ILE A 47 12.60 0.87 6.56
N VAL A 48 12.64 0.11 5.47
CA VAL A 48 13.82 0.01 4.60
C VAL A 48 14.17 1.39 4.07
N ASP A 49 15.45 1.74 4.16
CA ASP A 49 16.02 3.00 3.69
C ASP A 49 15.51 4.28 4.38
N ILE A 50 14.79 4.18 5.51
CA ILE A 50 14.32 5.38 6.24
C ILE A 50 15.46 6.32 6.66
N GLN A 51 16.64 5.78 6.94
CA GLN A 51 17.81 6.58 7.31
C GLN A 51 18.38 7.40 6.15
N LEU A 52 18.09 6.98 4.91
CA LEU A 52 18.49 7.62 3.65
C LEU A 52 17.46 8.65 3.16
N ALA A 53 16.34 8.81 3.88
CA ALA A 53 15.36 9.82 3.55
C ALA A 53 15.93 11.24 3.78
N PRO A 54 15.56 12.22 2.93
CA PRO A 54 15.74 13.63 3.26
C PRO A 54 15.03 13.94 4.59
N ARG A 55 15.62 14.85 5.37
CA ARG A 55 15.12 15.23 6.70
C ARG A 55 14.87 16.73 6.74
N ASN A 56 13.82 17.12 7.45
CA ASN A 56 13.49 18.51 7.70
C ASN A 56 14.45 19.15 8.73
N ALA A 57 14.25 20.43 9.03
CA ALA A 57 15.12 21.20 9.93
C ALA A 57 15.20 20.65 11.36
N VAL A 58 14.22 19.84 11.79
CA VAL A 58 14.20 19.17 13.10
C VAL A 58 14.62 17.70 13.03
N GLY A 59 15.12 17.25 11.87
CA GLY A 59 15.70 15.91 11.68
C GLY A 59 14.67 14.80 11.46
N LYS A 60 13.40 15.14 11.17
CA LYS A 60 12.32 14.19 10.91
C LYS A 60 12.14 13.96 9.41
N VAL A 61 11.56 12.82 9.04
CA VAL A 61 11.18 12.49 7.67
C VAL A 61 9.74 12.91 7.44
N GLU A 62 9.52 13.75 6.43
CA GLU A 62 8.20 14.28 6.06
C GLU A 62 7.56 13.46 4.95
N PHE A 63 6.27 13.17 5.10
CA PHE A 63 5.44 12.54 4.06
C PHE A 63 3.96 12.88 4.30
N SER A 64 3.08 12.54 3.35
CA SER A 64 1.64 12.80 3.50
C SER A 64 0.78 11.71 2.87
N ALA A 65 -0.43 11.54 3.39
CA ALA A 65 -1.42 10.61 2.89
C ALA A 65 -2.76 11.31 2.69
N ASP A 66 -3.44 11.00 1.61
CA ASP A 66 -4.85 11.35 1.46
C ASP A 66 -5.68 10.54 2.46
N PHE A 67 -6.78 11.14 2.94
CA PHE A 67 -7.76 10.41 3.73
C PHE A 67 -9.19 10.75 3.33
N VAL A 68 -10.06 9.78 3.60
CA VAL A 68 -11.51 9.98 3.68
C VAL A 68 -11.98 9.45 5.02
N LEU A 69 -12.84 10.19 5.72
CA LEU A 69 -13.38 9.80 7.01
C LEU A 69 -14.91 9.88 6.96
N LEU A 70 -15.57 8.77 7.29
CA LEU A 70 -17.00 8.69 7.51
C LEU A 70 -17.25 8.54 9.00
N THR A 71 -17.97 9.45 9.62
CA THR A 71 -18.23 9.44 11.07
C THR A 71 -19.67 9.84 11.36
N PRO A 72 -20.31 9.34 12.42
CA PRO A 72 -21.58 9.91 12.88
C PRO A 72 -21.48 11.44 12.98
N SER A 73 -22.48 12.16 12.47
CA SER A 73 -22.53 13.63 12.58
C SER A 73 -22.70 14.08 14.04
N ASP A 74 -23.27 13.21 14.88
CA ASP A 74 -23.27 13.31 16.34
C ASP A 74 -22.27 12.28 16.90
N PRO A 75 -21.05 12.69 17.29
CA PRO A 75 -20.01 11.77 17.75
C PRO A 75 -20.40 10.93 18.98
N ASP A 76 -21.32 11.41 19.82
CA ASP A 76 -21.82 10.68 21.00
C ASP A 76 -22.65 9.44 20.61
N LYS A 77 -23.07 9.34 19.35
CA LYS A 77 -23.76 8.17 18.81
C LYS A 77 -22.83 7.14 18.16
N GLY A 78 -21.52 7.42 18.11
CA GLY A 78 -20.53 6.45 17.65
C GLY A 78 -20.35 5.28 18.63
N ASN A 79 -19.88 4.15 18.12
CA ASN A 79 -19.61 2.96 18.93
C ASN A 79 -18.19 2.90 19.53
N GLY A 80 -17.44 4.00 19.45
CA GLY A 80 -16.06 4.10 19.94
C GLY A 80 -15.01 3.36 19.10
N THR A 81 -15.39 2.75 17.96
CA THR A 81 -14.47 1.97 17.12
C THR A 81 -14.31 2.59 15.74
N MET A 82 -13.05 2.87 15.40
CA MET A 82 -12.65 3.20 14.04
C MET A 82 -12.36 1.93 13.24
N PHE A 83 -12.95 1.84 12.06
CA PHE A 83 -12.68 0.83 11.05
C PHE A 83 -11.77 1.44 9.96
N LEU A 84 -10.48 1.09 9.98
CA LEU A 84 -9.52 1.49 8.96
C LEU A 84 -9.60 0.57 7.74
N ASP A 85 -9.95 1.13 6.58
CA ASP A 85 -9.78 0.51 5.28
C ASP A 85 -8.38 0.77 4.76
N VAL A 86 -7.57 -0.29 4.68
CA VAL A 86 -6.32 -0.26 3.92
C VAL A 86 -6.70 -0.36 2.44
N VAL A 87 -6.85 0.81 1.82
CA VAL A 87 -7.36 0.98 0.45
C VAL A 87 -6.54 0.22 -0.58
N ASN A 88 -7.20 -0.47 -1.51
CA ASN A 88 -6.51 -1.29 -2.51
C ASN A 88 -6.25 -0.47 -3.78
N ARG A 89 -4.98 -0.13 -4.03
CA ARG A 89 -4.56 0.75 -5.15
C ARG A 89 -5.36 2.06 -5.17
N GLY A 90 -5.51 2.66 -3.99
CA GLY A 90 -6.28 3.88 -3.76
C GLY A 90 -7.80 3.73 -3.76
N ASN A 91 -8.34 2.52 -4.00
CA ASN A 91 -9.78 2.27 -4.00
C ASN A 91 -10.28 1.85 -2.61
N LYS A 92 -11.43 2.41 -2.24
CA LYS A 92 -12.18 2.11 -1.02
C LYS A 92 -12.80 0.70 -1.14
N THR A 93 -12.54 -0.18 -0.18
CA THR A 93 -12.89 -1.61 -0.22
C THR A 93 -13.87 -2.07 0.86
N VAL A 94 -13.85 -1.43 2.04
CA VAL A 94 -14.57 -1.94 3.21
C VAL A 94 -16.10 -1.88 3.03
N LEU A 95 -16.62 -0.89 2.30
CA LEU A 95 -18.05 -0.75 2.04
C LEU A 95 -18.59 -1.85 1.12
N TYR A 96 -17.78 -2.31 0.17
CA TYR A 96 -18.12 -3.47 -0.66
C TYR A 96 -18.19 -4.74 0.20
N GLY A 97 -17.17 -4.97 1.03
CA GLY A 97 -17.06 -6.18 1.86
C GLY A 97 -18.11 -6.29 2.96
N PHE A 98 -18.39 -5.21 3.69
CA PHE A 98 -19.25 -5.23 4.89
C PHE A 98 -20.65 -4.68 4.65
N ASN A 99 -20.80 -3.70 3.76
CA ASN A 99 -22.11 -3.11 3.47
C ASN A 99 -22.73 -3.61 2.16
N SER A 100 -22.08 -4.52 1.43
CA SER A 100 -22.55 -4.96 0.11
C SER A 100 -22.79 -3.78 -0.86
N ALA A 101 -22.03 -2.70 -0.72
CA ALA A 101 -22.09 -1.57 -1.65
C ALA A 101 -21.53 -1.98 -3.02
N ASN A 102 -21.97 -1.33 -4.10
CA ASN A 102 -21.39 -1.57 -5.41
C ASN A 102 -19.95 -1.04 -5.47
N ARG A 103 -19.07 -1.75 -6.18
CA ARG A 103 -17.73 -1.24 -6.46
C ARG A 103 -17.85 -0.17 -7.58
N PRO A 104 -17.46 1.08 -7.33
CA PRO A 104 -17.56 2.12 -8.35
C PRO A 104 -16.55 1.84 -9.48
N THR A 105 -16.96 2.11 -10.73
CA THR A 105 -16.08 2.05 -11.90
C THR A 105 -15.27 3.33 -12.08
N ASP A 106 -15.80 4.45 -11.59
CA ASP A 106 -15.15 5.76 -11.57
C ASP A 106 -14.80 6.12 -10.12
N PRO A 107 -13.51 6.30 -9.77
CA PRO A 107 -13.08 6.60 -8.41
C PRO A 107 -13.60 7.95 -7.87
N THR A 108 -14.07 8.85 -8.74
CA THR A 108 -14.70 10.12 -8.35
C THR A 108 -16.17 10.00 -7.99
N SER A 109 -16.78 8.84 -8.22
CA SER A 109 -18.19 8.59 -7.90
C SER A 109 -18.46 8.87 -6.43
N PRO A 110 -19.62 9.49 -6.09
CA PRO A 110 -20.04 9.63 -4.71
C PRO A 110 -20.03 8.29 -3.97
N ILE A 111 -19.68 8.32 -2.69
CA ILE A 111 -19.70 7.12 -1.84
C ILE A 111 -21.14 6.67 -1.64
N GLU A 112 -21.42 5.41 -2.00
CA GLU A 112 -22.66 4.72 -1.66
C GLU A 112 -22.44 3.85 -0.42
N SER A 113 -23.31 3.97 0.57
CA SER A 113 -23.18 3.18 1.81
C SER A 113 -23.66 1.74 1.66
N GLY A 114 -24.27 1.38 0.52
CA GLY A 114 -24.88 0.08 0.29
C GLY A 114 -26.00 -0.20 1.29
N ASN A 115 -25.93 -1.36 1.94
CA ASN A 115 -26.84 -1.72 3.02
C ASN A 115 -26.57 -0.92 4.31
N GLY A 116 -25.52 -0.11 4.43
CA GLY A 116 -25.26 0.75 5.60
C GLY A 116 -24.95 0.03 6.92
N PHE A 117 -24.54 -1.24 6.91
CA PHE A 117 -24.25 -2.02 8.13
C PHE A 117 -23.29 -1.29 9.08
N LEU A 118 -22.09 -0.91 8.60
CA LEU A 118 -21.11 -0.22 9.44
C LEU A 118 -21.65 1.09 10.04
N MET A 119 -22.49 1.80 9.30
CA MET A 119 -23.07 3.07 9.74
C MET A 119 -24.16 2.87 10.81
N ARG A 120 -25.03 1.86 10.62
CA ARG A 120 -26.06 1.52 11.60
C ARG A 120 -25.48 1.01 12.92
N GLU A 121 -24.30 0.40 12.87
CA GLU A 121 -23.60 -0.05 14.07
C GLU A 121 -22.74 1.05 14.71
N GLY A 122 -22.73 2.27 14.15
CA GLY A 122 -22.04 3.42 14.74
C GLY A 122 -20.53 3.43 14.53
N TYR A 123 -19.98 2.67 13.57
CA TYR A 123 -18.55 2.71 13.28
C TYR A 123 -18.15 4.02 12.62
N THR A 124 -16.97 4.53 12.98
CA THR A 124 -16.25 5.53 12.19
C THR A 124 -15.41 4.79 11.16
N VAL A 125 -15.53 5.11 9.87
CA VAL A 125 -14.78 4.45 8.79
C VAL A 125 -13.70 5.39 8.24
N MET A 126 -12.44 5.00 8.40
CA MET A 126 -11.28 5.75 7.89
C MET A 126 -10.71 5.04 6.66
N PHE A 127 -10.52 5.78 5.58
CA PHE A 127 -9.75 5.36 4.41
C PHE A 127 -8.46 6.17 4.40
N CYS A 128 -7.30 5.51 4.48
CA CYS A 128 -6.00 6.19 4.54
C CYS A 128 -5.09 5.69 3.43
N GLY A 129 -4.43 6.63 2.74
CA GLY A 129 -3.41 6.32 1.75
C GLY A 129 -2.19 5.67 2.38
N TRP A 130 -1.75 4.56 1.80
CA TRP A 130 -0.54 3.84 2.23
C TRP A 130 0.39 3.50 1.06
N GLN A 131 -0.14 3.53 -0.17
CA GLN A 131 0.53 3.05 -1.36
C GLN A 131 1.15 4.23 -2.12
N ALA A 132 2.48 4.24 -2.23
CA ALA A 132 3.26 5.36 -2.77
C ALA A 132 3.36 5.43 -4.31
N ASP A 133 2.91 4.39 -5.00
CA ASP A 133 2.91 4.31 -6.47
C ASP A 133 1.50 4.44 -7.07
N VAL A 134 0.49 4.81 -6.28
CA VAL A 134 -0.83 5.19 -6.81
C VAL A 134 -0.66 6.45 -7.67
N PRO A 135 -1.16 6.47 -8.93
CA PRO A 135 -1.09 7.66 -9.76
C PRO A 135 -2.01 8.76 -9.22
N ASP A 136 -1.70 10.00 -9.56
CA ASP A 136 -2.53 11.17 -9.24
C ASP A 136 -3.79 11.18 -10.14
N ILE A 137 -4.76 10.34 -9.77
CA ILE A 137 -6.07 10.25 -10.41
C ILE A 137 -7.12 10.69 -9.38
N PRO A 138 -7.97 11.68 -9.72
CA PRO A 138 -9.01 12.15 -8.81
C PRO A 138 -9.86 11.01 -8.22
N GLY A 139 -10.06 11.05 -6.91
CA GLY A 139 -10.86 10.07 -6.16
C GLY A 139 -10.10 8.84 -5.64
N LEU A 140 -8.90 8.56 -6.16
CA LEU A 140 -7.98 7.61 -5.55
C LEU A 140 -7.33 8.22 -4.31
N ILE A 141 -6.99 7.36 -3.34
CA ILE A 141 -6.37 7.74 -2.08
C ILE A 141 -4.90 7.27 -2.10
N GLY A 142 -3.96 8.21 -2.15
CA GLY A 142 -2.54 7.93 -2.33
C GLY A 142 -1.68 8.27 -1.12
N LEU A 143 -0.39 7.92 -1.23
CA LEU A 143 0.66 8.29 -0.29
C LEU A 143 1.76 9.03 -1.04
N SER A 144 2.13 10.22 -0.59
CA SER A 144 3.30 10.96 -1.09
C SER A 144 4.46 10.77 -0.13
N VAL A 145 5.51 10.07 -0.58
CA VAL A 145 6.71 9.75 0.21
C VAL A 145 7.96 10.34 -0.44
N PRO A 146 9.00 10.63 0.36
CA PRO A 146 10.30 10.98 -0.19
C PRO A 146 10.97 9.76 -0.84
N GLU A 147 11.96 10.07 -1.68
CA GLU A 147 12.90 9.07 -2.18
C GLU A 147 14.14 9.00 -1.31
N ALA A 148 14.72 7.81 -1.21
CA ALA A 148 16.02 7.61 -0.57
C ALA A 148 17.14 8.24 -1.40
N SER A 149 18.11 8.85 -0.73
CA SER A 149 19.28 9.50 -1.33
C SER A 149 20.55 9.28 -0.50
N VAL A 150 21.71 9.38 -1.16
CA VAL A 150 23.04 9.39 -0.51
C VAL A 150 23.75 10.63 -1.04
N ASP A 151 24.22 11.48 -0.12
CA ASP A 151 24.92 12.74 -0.46
C ASP A 151 24.14 13.65 -1.42
N GLY A 152 22.80 13.63 -1.33
CA GLY A 152 21.90 14.41 -2.19
C GLY A 152 21.56 13.77 -3.53
N GLU A 153 22.16 12.63 -3.86
CA GLU A 153 21.92 11.90 -5.11
C GLU A 153 20.91 10.75 -4.91
N HIS A 154 19.98 10.62 -5.85
CA HIS A 154 19.01 9.52 -5.86
C HIS A 154 19.71 8.15 -5.97
N LEU A 155 19.19 7.16 -5.25
CA LEU A 155 19.69 5.79 -5.38
C LEU A 155 19.55 5.26 -6.81
N SER A 156 20.50 4.43 -7.22
CA SER A 156 20.40 3.61 -8.44
C SER A 156 20.61 2.13 -8.10
N GLY A 157 19.92 1.24 -8.79
CA GLY A 157 20.06 -0.20 -8.54
C GLY A 157 19.24 -1.08 -9.47
N ARG A 158 19.64 -2.36 -9.57
CA ARG A 158 18.94 -3.32 -10.43
C ARG A 158 17.54 -3.63 -9.91
N VAL A 159 16.56 -3.52 -10.79
CA VAL A 159 15.17 -3.91 -10.55
C VAL A 159 14.70 -4.84 -11.66
N MET A 160 13.61 -5.56 -11.39
CA MET A 160 12.95 -6.40 -12.39
C MET A 160 11.47 -6.07 -12.47
N ASN A 161 11.00 -5.86 -13.70
CA ASN A 161 9.58 -5.79 -14.04
C ASN A 161 9.19 -7.00 -14.88
N GLN A 162 8.00 -7.54 -14.61
CA GLN A 162 7.42 -8.63 -15.38
C GLN A 162 6.19 -8.13 -16.12
N TYR A 163 6.06 -8.54 -17.38
CA TYR A 163 4.94 -8.19 -18.23
C TYR A 163 4.30 -9.45 -18.82
N GLN A 164 2.98 -9.41 -18.96
CA GLN A 164 2.21 -10.43 -19.68
C GLN A 164 1.08 -9.73 -20.42
N ALA A 165 1.14 -9.77 -21.75
CA ALA A 165 0.15 -9.11 -22.61
C ALA A 165 -1.12 -9.95 -22.69
N ASN A 166 -2.26 -9.34 -22.34
CA ASN A 166 -3.61 -9.90 -22.56
C ASN A 166 -4.30 -9.33 -23.80
N VAL A 167 -3.72 -8.25 -24.35
CA VAL A 167 -4.16 -7.58 -25.59
C VAL A 167 -2.92 -7.26 -26.42
N ALA A 168 -3.08 -7.12 -27.73
CA ALA A 168 -1.96 -6.79 -28.61
C ALA A 168 -1.34 -5.45 -28.19
N THR A 169 -0.05 -5.47 -27.86
CA THR A 169 0.74 -4.29 -27.50
C THR A 169 2.19 -4.51 -27.88
N SER A 170 2.89 -3.42 -28.23
CA SER A 170 4.35 -3.43 -28.41
C SER A 170 5.09 -2.66 -27.33
N VAL A 171 4.39 -2.08 -26.35
CA VAL A 171 4.98 -1.22 -25.32
C VAL A 171 4.39 -1.52 -23.94
N PHE A 172 5.24 -1.49 -22.92
CA PHE A 172 4.85 -1.49 -21.52
C PHE A 172 5.51 -0.34 -20.77
N PRO A 173 4.83 0.28 -19.79
CA PRO A 173 5.51 1.16 -18.84
C PRO A 173 6.45 0.35 -17.95
N LEU A 174 7.50 0.98 -17.42
CA LEU A 174 8.37 0.43 -16.38
C LEU A 174 7.68 0.45 -15.00
N ALA A 175 6.46 -0.10 -14.97
CA ALA A 175 5.59 -0.19 -13.82
C ALA A 175 4.67 -1.42 -13.90
N ASP A 176 4.10 -1.82 -12.78
CA ASP A 176 2.93 -2.69 -12.75
C ASP A 176 1.68 -1.88 -13.14
N ARG A 177 1.09 -2.27 -14.27
CA ARG A 177 -0.13 -1.66 -14.82
C ARG A 177 0.07 -0.16 -15.08
N TYR A 178 -0.77 0.68 -14.47
CA TYR A 178 -0.83 2.12 -14.68
C TYR A 178 -0.23 2.92 -13.52
N HIS A 179 0.49 2.26 -12.59
CA HIS A 179 1.07 2.90 -11.42
C HIS A 179 2.31 3.71 -11.76
N LEU A 180 2.78 4.48 -10.77
CA LEU A 180 3.99 5.28 -10.93
C LEU A 180 5.20 4.40 -11.27
N LYS A 181 5.98 4.88 -12.24
CA LYS A 181 7.08 4.15 -12.86
C LYS A 181 8.33 4.21 -11.99
N ASN A 182 9.19 3.22 -12.14
CA ASN A 182 10.59 3.26 -11.72
C ASN A 182 11.41 3.49 -12.99
N PRO A 183 11.84 4.72 -13.29
CA PRO A 183 12.56 5.00 -14.53
C PRO A 183 13.94 4.34 -14.51
N ALA A 184 14.42 3.96 -15.69
CA ALA A 184 15.79 3.54 -15.90
C ALA A 184 16.79 4.67 -15.61
N ALA A 185 18.04 4.33 -15.31
CA ALA A 185 19.07 5.30 -14.97
C ALA A 185 19.49 6.13 -16.19
N ASP A 186 19.44 5.54 -17.38
CA ASP A 186 19.63 6.24 -18.65
C ASP A 186 18.84 5.57 -19.80
N GLU A 187 18.85 6.19 -20.99
CA GLU A 187 18.11 5.70 -22.17
C GLU A 187 18.74 4.45 -22.79
N THR A 188 20.06 4.30 -22.64
CA THR A 188 20.84 3.26 -23.33
C THR A 188 20.90 1.96 -22.58
N GLU A 189 20.87 1.96 -21.24
CA GLU A 189 20.86 0.80 -20.35
C GLU A 189 21.54 -0.43 -20.97
N LEU A 190 22.85 -0.34 -21.22
CA LEU A 190 23.60 -1.36 -21.97
C LEU A 190 23.62 -2.72 -21.25
N GLU A 191 23.40 -2.73 -19.94
CA GLU A 191 23.35 -3.94 -19.10
C GLU A 191 21.91 -4.43 -18.87
N ALA A 192 20.90 -3.77 -19.43
CA ALA A 192 19.53 -4.24 -19.28
C ALA A 192 19.26 -5.47 -20.15
N GLU A 193 18.47 -6.39 -19.58
CA GLU A 193 18.17 -7.69 -20.15
C GLU A 193 16.65 -7.84 -20.26
N LEU A 194 16.15 -8.06 -21.48
CA LEU A 194 14.77 -8.48 -21.71
C LEU A 194 14.77 -9.98 -21.99
N MET A 195 13.96 -10.71 -21.23
CA MET A 195 13.82 -12.16 -21.32
C MET A 195 12.36 -12.54 -21.55
N VAL A 196 12.13 -13.69 -22.17
CA VAL A 196 10.80 -14.30 -22.35
C VAL A 196 10.78 -15.74 -21.89
N GLN A 197 9.67 -16.18 -21.30
CA GLN A 197 9.45 -17.57 -20.86
C GLN A 197 7.96 -17.92 -20.94
N ASP A 198 7.66 -19.22 -21.08
CA ASP A 198 6.28 -19.69 -21.24
C ASP A 198 5.60 -20.05 -19.91
N GLN A 199 6.39 -20.31 -18.86
CA GLN A 199 5.90 -20.72 -17.53
C GLN A 199 6.65 -19.96 -16.44
N PRO A 200 6.05 -19.69 -15.26
CA PRO A 200 6.71 -18.96 -14.17
C PRO A 200 8.05 -19.55 -13.73
N ASN A 201 8.15 -20.88 -13.70
CA ASN A 201 9.34 -21.66 -13.36
C ASN A 201 10.13 -22.16 -14.59
N GLY A 202 9.80 -21.67 -15.79
CA GLY A 202 10.51 -22.00 -17.03
C GLY A 202 11.91 -21.37 -17.09
N ILE A 203 12.72 -21.86 -18.02
CA ILE A 203 14.03 -21.27 -18.33
C ILE A 203 13.80 -20.05 -19.23
N PRO A 204 14.23 -18.85 -18.83
CA PRO A 204 14.08 -17.66 -19.66
C PRO A 204 15.03 -17.68 -20.87
N GLU A 205 14.52 -17.20 -22.01
CA GLU A 205 15.27 -16.93 -23.23
C GLU A 205 15.56 -15.43 -23.33
N LEU A 206 16.83 -15.06 -23.58
CA LEU A 206 17.21 -13.66 -23.81
C LEU A 206 16.69 -13.18 -25.17
N ILE A 207 16.12 -11.98 -25.19
CA ILE A 207 15.76 -11.26 -26.42
C ILE A 207 16.95 -10.38 -26.82
N GLU A 208 17.40 -10.54 -28.07
CA GLU A 208 18.50 -9.77 -28.65
C GLU A 208 18.29 -8.26 -28.44
N ARG A 209 19.36 -7.56 -28.00
CA ARG A 209 19.29 -6.15 -27.58
C ARG A 209 18.76 -5.21 -28.66
N ASP A 210 19.03 -5.49 -29.93
CA ASP A 210 18.60 -4.70 -31.07
C ASP A 210 17.11 -4.84 -31.40
N LYS A 211 16.39 -5.80 -30.78
CA LYS A 211 14.95 -6.00 -30.96
C LYS A 211 14.08 -5.15 -30.02
N TRP A 212 14.67 -4.48 -29.03
CA TRP A 212 13.89 -3.73 -28.04
C TRP A 212 14.66 -2.50 -27.54
N ALA A 213 13.91 -1.49 -27.08
CA ALA A 213 14.48 -0.22 -26.62
C ALA A 213 13.68 0.37 -25.47
N LEU A 214 14.30 1.27 -24.71
CA LEU A 214 13.62 2.06 -23.68
C LEU A 214 13.09 3.35 -24.30
N VAL A 215 11.87 3.28 -24.81
CA VAL A 215 11.23 4.35 -25.58
C VAL A 215 9.72 4.30 -25.35
N ARG A 216 9.07 5.45 -25.46
CA ARG A 216 7.62 5.56 -25.54
C ARG A 216 7.18 5.43 -26.99
N VAL A 217 6.04 4.78 -27.20
CA VAL A 217 5.39 4.69 -28.52
C VAL A 217 3.97 5.23 -28.41
N GLU A 218 3.69 6.34 -29.09
CA GLU A 218 2.35 6.94 -29.18
C GLU A 218 2.03 7.29 -30.62
N ASP A 219 0.86 6.90 -31.11
CA ASP A 219 0.41 7.15 -32.48
C ASP A 219 1.43 6.77 -33.58
N SER A 220 2.25 5.74 -33.31
CA SER A 220 3.36 5.25 -34.16
C SER A 220 4.62 6.13 -34.16
N GLU A 221 4.67 7.19 -33.35
CA GLU A 221 5.88 7.95 -33.07
C GLU A 221 6.65 7.31 -31.91
N ILE A 222 7.97 7.24 -32.07
CA ILE A 222 8.89 6.67 -31.08
C ILE A 222 9.70 7.83 -30.48
N GLU A 223 9.55 8.04 -29.19
CA GLU A 223 10.28 9.06 -28.44
C GLU A 223 11.15 8.40 -27.36
N PRO A 224 12.38 8.88 -27.13
CA PRO A 224 13.18 8.46 -25.98
C PRO A 224 12.41 8.63 -24.68
N ASP A 225 12.25 7.54 -23.92
CA ASP A 225 11.64 7.56 -22.60
C ASP A 225 12.20 6.42 -21.76
N VAL A 226 12.96 6.78 -20.74
CA VAL A 226 13.54 5.88 -19.74
C VAL A 226 12.50 5.13 -18.89
N SER A 227 11.21 5.29 -19.18
CA SER A 227 10.11 4.76 -18.39
C SER A 227 9.18 3.83 -19.18
N HIS A 228 9.52 3.47 -20.42
CA HIS A 228 8.79 2.47 -21.21
C HIS A 228 9.75 1.48 -21.87
N VAL A 229 9.28 0.25 -22.11
CA VAL A 229 9.99 -0.74 -22.91
C VAL A 229 9.16 -1.07 -24.14
N HIS A 230 9.77 -0.92 -25.31
CA HIS A 230 9.18 -1.28 -26.59
C HIS A 230 9.89 -2.51 -27.19
N LEU A 231 9.12 -3.48 -27.68
CA LEU A 231 9.61 -4.68 -28.36
C LEU A 231 9.16 -4.67 -29.82
N GLN A 232 10.12 -4.76 -30.76
CA GLN A 232 9.86 -4.89 -32.18
C GLN A 232 9.05 -6.17 -32.46
N GLY A 233 7.99 -6.05 -33.25
CA GLY A 233 7.06 -7.15 -33.51
C GLY A 233 6.03 -7.38 -32.38
N GLY A 234 6.17 -6.68 -31.26
CA GLY A 234 5.23 -6.69 -30.14
C GLY A 234 5.47 -7.81 -29.12
N PHE A 235 4.76 -7.71 -28.00
CA PHE A 235 4.74 -8.74 -26.96
C PHE A 235 3.70 -9.81 -27.32
N GLU A 236 4.12 -11.07 -27.36
CA GLU A 236 3.23 -12.19 -27.63
C GLU A 236 2.25 -12.41 -26.47
N LEU A 237 0.99 -12.67 -26.81
CA LEU A 237 -0.08 -12.82 -25.83
C LEU A 237 0.19 -14.03 -24.90
N GLY A 238 0.01 -13.82 -23.60
CA GLY A 238 0.16 -14.86 -22.59
C GLY A 238 1.60 -15.28 -22.26
N ARG A 239 2.62 -14.88 -23.03
CA ARG A 239 4.03 -15.12 -22.68
C ARG A 239 4.46 -14.19 -21.53
N ILE A 240 5.40 -14.67 -20.72
CA ILE A 240 5.92 -13.93 -19.56
C ILE A 240 7.22 -13.27 -19.97
N TYR A 241 7.23 -11.94 -19.99
CA TYR A 241 8.42 -11.15 -20.26
C TYR A 241 8.99 -10.59 -18.96
N LYS A 242 10.32 -10.55 -18.83
CA LYS A 242 11.03 -9.98 -17.68
C LYS A 242 12.06 -8.99 -18.18
N LEU A 243 11.94 -7.75 -17.76
CA LEU A 243 12.95 -6.72 -17.99
C LEU A 243 13.73 -6.50 -16.70
N VAL A 244 15.03 -6.72 -16.74
CA VAL A 244 15.95 -6.36 -15.66
C VAL A 244 16.79 -5.17 -16.13
N TYR A 245 16.81 -4.08 -15.36
CA TYR A 245 17.49 -2.83 -15.71
C TYR A 245 17.92 -2.11 -14.44
N THR A 246 18.75 -1.08 -14.56
CA THR A 246 19.11 -0.21 -13.45
C THR A 246 18.07 0.90 -13.32
N ALA A 247 17.29 0.91 -12.25
CA ALA A 247 16.39 2.01 -11.95
C ALA A 247 17.12 3.15 -11.24
N LYS A 248 16.60 4.37 -11.37
CA LYS A 248 17.02 5.56 -10.62
C LYS A 248 15.85 6.14 -9.84
N GLY A 249 16.09 6.48 -8.57
CA GLY A 249 15.06 6.90 -7.62
C GLY A 249 14.42 5.71 -6.90
N SER A 250 14.28 5.82 -5.58
CA SER A 250 13.69 4.77 -4.74
C SER A 250 12.78 5.39 -3.70
N ARG A 251 11.47 5.38 -3.97
CA ARG A 251 10.44 5.76 -2.99
C ARG A 251 10.57 4.92 -1.73
N ILE A 252 10.49 5.53 -0.56
CA ILE A 252 10.53 4.82 0.72
C ILE A 252 9.14 4.24 1.00
N VAL A 253 8.82 3.15 0.31
CA VAL A 253 7.47 2.54 0.32
C VAL A 253 7.02 2.05 1.70
N GLY A 254 7.97 1.71 2.57
CA GLY A 254 7.67 1.28 3.94
C GLY A 254 7.07 2.36 4.84
N LEU A 255 7.12 3.64 4.43
CA LEU A 255 6.38 4.71 5.10
C LEU A 255 4.86 4.51 5.05
N GLY A 256 4.35 3.67 4.14
CA GLY A 256 2.96 3.22 4.16
C GLY A 256 2.57 2.51 5.45
N PHE A 257 3.49 1.78 6.10
CA PHE A 257 3.24 1.21 7.43
C PHE A 257 3.14 2.28 8.52
N ALA A 258 3.98 3.31 8.45
CA ALA A 258 3.91 4.43 9.38
C ALA A 258 2.61 5.22 9.20
N ALA A 259 2.18 5.48 7.96
CA ALA A 259 0.92 6.18 7.67
C ALA A 259 -0.29 5.50 8.34
N VAL A 260 -0.46 4.20 8.14
CA VAL A 260 -1.59 3.44 8.73
C VAL A 260 -1.49 3.31 10.24
N ARG A 261 -0.27 3.20 10.78
CA ARG A 261 -0.03 3.14 12.22
C ARG A 261 -0.36 4.49 12.87
N ASP A 262 0.18 5.57 12.32
CA ASP A 262 0.15 6.88 12.95
C ASP A 262 -1.20 7.54 12.81
N ILE A 263 -1.96 7.25 11.73
CA ILE A 263 -3.36 7.72 11.65
C ILE A 263 -4.23 7.06 12.72
N CYS A 264 -4.08 5.75 12.96
CA CYS A 264 -4.81 5.04 14.02
C CYS A 264 -4.43 5.55 15.41
N SER A 265 -3.14 5.82 15.63
CA SER A 265 -2.68 6.42 16.89
C SER A 265 -3.21 7.84 17.07
N PHE A 266 -3.17 8.67 16.02
CA PHE A 266 -3.70 10.03 16.02
C PHE A 266 -5.18 10.05 16.39
N MET A 267 -6.01 9.30 15.68
CA MET A 267 -7.46 9.29 15.92
C MET A 267 -7.83 8.84 17.33
N LYS A 268 -7.06 7.94 17.96
CA LYS A 268 -7.31 7.47 19.33
C LYS A 268 -6.77 8.38 20.43
N PHE A 269 -5.64 9.06 20.19
CA PHE A 269 -4.88 9.66 21.28
C PHE A 269 -4.57 11.14 21.15
N ALA A 270 -4.66 11.73 19.94
CA ALA A 270 -4.40 13.15 19.77
C ALA A 270 -5.59 13.99 20.28
N SER A 271 -5.29 15.16 20.83
CA SER A 271 -6.31 16.10 21.31
C SER A 271 -6.94 16.92 20.19
N ASP A 272 -8.00 17.67 20.51
CA ASP A 272 -8.61 18.64 19.59
C ASP A 272 -7.62 19.75 19.21
N GLU A 273 -6.77 20.20 20.15
CA GLU A 273 -5.72 21.20 19.87
C GLU A 273 -4.63 20.67 18.91
N GLU A 274 -4.42 19.35 18.87
CA GLU A 274 -3.55 18.69 17.88
C GLU A 274 -4.27 18.46 16.54
N GLY A 275 -5.54 18.85 16.42
CA GLY A 275 -6.35 18.80 15.20
C GLY A 275 -7.15 17.51 15.01
N ASN A 276 -7.32 16.67 16.05
CA ASN A 276 -8.11 15.44 15.95
C ASN A 276 -9.62 15.75 16.04
N PRO A 277 -10.40 15.58 14.95
CA PRO A 277 -11.83 15.92 14.94
C PRO A 277 -12.70 14.99 15.79
N LEU A 278 -12.15 13.87 16.26
CA LEU A 278 -12.83 12.86 17.09
C LEU A 278 -12.10 12.63 18.41
N SER A 279 -11.37 13.65 18.89
CA SER A 279 -10.67 13.61 20.18
C SER A 279 -11.60 13.16 21.31
N GLY A 280 -11.26 12.05 21.96
CA GLY A 280 -12.02 11.48 23.08
C GLY A 280 -13.21 10.60 22.70
N TYR A 281 -13.46 10.37 21.41
CA TYR A 281 -14.60 9.56 20.94
C TYR A 281 -14.21 8.17 20.43
N LEU A 282 -12.91 7.86 20.27
CA LEU A 282 -12.43 6.60 19.70
C LEU A 282 -11.49 5.86 20.66
N ASP A 283 -11.90 4.68 21.10
CA ASP A 283 -11.12 3.80 21.98
C ASP A 283 -10.37 2.71 21.20
N HIS A 284 -10.89 2.33 20.04
CA HIS A 284 -10.44 1.16 19.29
C HIS A 284 -10.22 1.46 17.81
N ALA A 285 -9.18 0.86 17.24
CA ALA A 285 -8.94 0.87 15.79
C ALA A 285 -8.82 -0.56 15.26
N ILE A 286 -9.66 -0.92 14.29
CA ILE A 286 -9.62 -2.22 13.60
C ILE A 286 -9.31 -1.97 12.13
N SER A 287 -8.35 -2.69 11.55
CA SER A 287 -8.05 -2.58 10.12
C SER A 287 -8.63 -3.73 9.31
N TYR A 288 -8.98 -3.45 8.06
CA TYR A 288 -9.31 -4.44 7.04
C TYR A 288 -8.51 -4.17 5.77
N GLY A 289 -8.05 -5.25 5.15
CA GLY A 289 -7.39 -5.23 3.86
C GLY A 289 -7.75 -6.49 3.08
N VAL A 290 -7.86 -6.36 1.77
CA VAL A 290 -8.30 -7.41 0.84
C VAL A 290 -7.27 -7.63 -0.26
N SER A 291 -6.92 -8.90 -0.50
CA SER A 291 -5.98 -9.30 -1.55
C SER A 291 -4.60 -8.64 -1.34
N GLN A 292 -4.18 -7.71 -2.21
CA GLN A 292 -2.96 -6.90 -2.04
C GLN A 292 -2.88 -6.28 -0.63
N THR A 293 -3.97 -5.71 -0.12
CA THR A 293 -3.94 -5.06 1.19
C THR A 293 -4.08 -6.03 2.36
N GLY A 294 -4.56 -7.26 2.09
CA GLY A 294 -4.41 -8.40 3.00
C GLY A 294 -2.93 -8.80 3.15
N ARG A 295 -2.19 -8.88 2.03
CA ARG A 295 -0.73 -9.09 2.03
C ARG A 295 0.02 -7.96 2.75
N PHE A 296 -0.42 -6.71 2.57
CA PHE A 296 0.13 -5.56 3.28
C PHE A 296 -0.03 -5.70 4.79
N LEU A 297 -1.24 -6.02 5.27
CA LEU A 297 -1.49 -6.24 6.69
C LEU A 297 -0.68 -7.41 7.26
N ARG A 298 -0.52 -8.48 6.47
CA ARG A 298 0.35 -9.61 6.84
C ARG A 298 1.82 -9.18 6.98
N GLN A 299 2.32 -8.33 6.08
CA GLN A 299 3.68 -7.78 6.20
C GLN A 299 3.80 -6.78 7.35
N TYR A 300 2.78 -5.95 7.59
CA TYR A 300 2.70 -5.04 8.74
C TYR A 300 2.85 -5.82 10.05
N ILE A 301 2.13 -6.95 10.18
CA ILE A 301 2.26 -7.90 11.29
C ILE A 301 3.71 -8.40 11.40
N TYR A 302 4.26 -8.95 10.31
CA TYR A 302 5.64 -9.46 10.28
C TYR A 302 6.68 -8.42 10.73
N THR A 303 6.51 -7.17 10.29
CA THR A 303 7.44 -6.08 10.62
C THR A 303 7.32 -5.57 12.05
N GLY A 304 6.20 -5.88 12.75
CA GLY A 304 5.95 -5.36 14.10
C GLY A 304 5.66 -3.86 14.12
N MET A 305 5.12 -3.30 13.04
CA MET A 305 4.91 -1.85 12.87
C MET A 305 3.67 -1.33 13.62
N ASN A 306 3.16 -2.03 14.63
CA ASN A 306 1.93 -1.65 15.35
C ASN A 306 2.15 -0.83 16.63
N VAL A 307 3.38 -0.40 16.86
CA VAL A 307 3.78 0.40 18.01
C VAL A 307 4.25 1.76 17.53
N ASP A 308 3.61 2.84 18.03
CA ASP A 308 3.97 4.21 17.67
C ASP A 308 5.21 4.73 18.43
N GLU A 309 5.69 5.93 18.08
CA GLU A 309 6.88 6.54 18.70
C GLU A 309 6.73 6.84 20.20
N SER A 310 5.52 6.73 20.75
CA SER A 310 5.24 6.82 22.19
C SER A 310 5.02 5.46 22.85
N ALA A 311 5.41 4.37 22.19
CA ALA A 311 5.26 2.98 22.62
C ALA A 311 3.81 2.52 22.84
N ARG A 312 2.83 3.17 22.19
CA ARG A 312 1.42 2.81 22.26
C ARG A 312 1.02 1.89 21.12
N GLN A 313 0.06 1.01 21.39
CA GLN A 313 -0.53 0.14 20.37
C GLN A 313 -1.43 0.96 19.45
N SER A 314 -1.14 0.92 18.15
CA SER A 314 -1.90 1.65 17.14
C SER A 314 -3.21 0.95 16.78
N MET A 315 -3.16 -0.28 16.25
CA MET A 315 -4.35 -1.07 15.91
C MET A 315 -4.64 -2.09 16.99
N ASP A 316 -5.92 -2.27 17.30
CA ASP A 316 -6.44 -3.23 18.27
C ASP A 316 -6.98 -4.49 17.60
N GLY A 317 -7.33 -4.39 16.32
CA GLY A 317 -7.76 -5.51 15.47
C GLY A 317 -7.19 -5.42 14.06
N ILE A 318 -6.90 -6.57 13.45
CA ILE A 318 -6.47 -6.69 12.04
C ILE A 318 -7.25 -7.82 11.37
N ILE A 319 -7.93 -7.49 10.27
CA ILE A 319 -8.61 -8.45 9.39
C ILE A 319 -7.90 -8.47 8.04
N ALA A 320 -7.03 -9.46 7.85
CA ALA A 320 -6.36 -9.69 6.59
C ALA A 320 -7.19 -10.69 5.75
N HIS A 321 -7.90 -10.17 4.76
CA HIS A 321 -8.81 -10.91 3.90
C HIS A 321 -8.16 -11.28 2.57
N VAL A 322 -8.25 -12.55 2.19
CA VAL A 322 -7.75 -13.17 0.96
C VAL A 322 -6.34 -12.73 0.60
N GLY A 323 -5.50 -12.56 1.62
CA GLY A 323 -4.09 -12.16 1.48
C GLY A 323 -3.16 -13.34 1.22
N GLY A 324 -3.62 -14.57 1.41
CA GLY A 324 -2.78 -15.76 1.31
C GLY A 324 -1.64 -15.79 2.35
N GLY A 325 -0.62 -16.62 2.10
CA GLY A 325 0.65 -16.65 2.81
C GLY A 325 1.65 -15.56 2.43
N MET A 326 1.39 -14.80 1.35
CA MET A 326 2.31 -13.85 0.75
C MET A 326 2.47 -12.54 1.52
N ARG A 327 3.62 -11.91 1.25
CA ARG A 327 3.91 -10.50 1.53
C ARG A 327 4.06 -9.76 0.20
N GLY A 328 4.56 -8.54 0.19
CA GLY A 328 4.75 -7.79 -1.06
C GLY A 328 5.96 -6.86 -1.05
N GLU A 329 6.10 -6.10 -2.13
CA GLU A 329 7.09 -5.03 -2.26
C GLU A 329 6.69 -3.77 -1.48
N PHE A 330 6.19 -3.96 -0.24
CA PHE A 330 5.69 -2.88 0.61
C PHE A 330 6.77 -2.26 1.50
N ASN A 331 7.96 -2.88 1.56
CA ASN A 331 9.09 -2.43 2.37
C ASN A 331 10.39 -3.01 1.82
N LEU A 332 10.72 -2.59 0.60
CA LEU A 332 11.88 -3.04 -0.16
C LEU A 332 12.44 -1.82 -0.90
N ARG A 333 13.77 -1.73 -1.03
CA ARG A 333 14.42 -0.74 -1.89
C ARG A 333 13.96 -0.93 -3.33
N PHE A 334 13.59 0.16 -4.00
CA PHE A 334 12.93 0.15 -5.32
C PHE A 334 11.62 -0.65 -5.38
N GLY A 335 10.98 -0.90 -4.22
CA GLY A 335 9.75 -1.66 -4.15
C GLY A 335 8.62 -1.01 -4.95
N GLN A 336 7.82 -1.84 -5.60
CA GLN A 336 6.61 -1.42 -6.32
C GLN A 336 5.38 -2.12 -5.73
N PRO A 337 4.71 -1.48 -4.74
CA PRO A 337 3.57 -2.06 -4.03
C PRO A 337 2.44 -2.58 -4.92
N SER A 338 2.26 -1.99 -6.10
CA SER A 338 1.25 -2.42 -7.08
C SER A 338 1.46 -3.85 -7.60
N LYS A 339 2.72 -4.33 -7.64
CA LYS A 339 3.08 -5.65 -8.19
C LYS A 339 2.28 -6.77 -7.54
N ASP A 340 1.67 -7.55 -8.42
CA ASP A 340 0.76 -8.64 -8.08
C ASP A 340 1.21 -9.95 -8.70
N VAL A 341 2.52 -10.23 -8.59
CA VAL A 341 3.13 -11.41 -9.18
C VAL A 341 3.57 -12.36 -8.07
N CYS A 342 2.84 -13.47 -7.95
CA CYS A 342 3.04 -14.51 -6.94
C CYS A 342 4.40 -15.22 -7.00
N TYR A 343 5.17 -15.05 -8.07
CA TYR A 343 6.44 -15.79 -8.27
C TYR A 343 7.70 -14.92 -8.23
N ILE A 344 7.58 -13.60 -8.06
CA ILE A 344 8.74 -12.67 -8.07
C ILE A 344 9.35 -12.51 -6.68
N ILE A 345 8.49 -12.37 -5.67
CA ILE A 345 8.87 -12.43 -4.26
C ILE A 345 8.12 -13.63 -3.68
N PRO A 346 8.59 -14.87 -3.95
CA PRO A 346 7.93 -16.05 -3.47
C PRO A 346 7.91 -16.03 -1.94
N GLU A 347 6.78 -16.48 -1.39
CA GLU A 347 6.49 -16.84 0.00
C GLU A 347 7.70 -16.66 0.94
N LEU A 348 7.93 -15.42 1.38
CA LEU A 348 9.06 -15.15 2.25
C LEU A 348 8.77 -15.75 3.63
N PHE A 349 9.56 -16.74 4.04
CA PHE A 349 9.55 -17.24 5.41
C PHE A 349 9.55 -16.08 6.43
N PRO A 350 8.73 -16.11 7.49
CA PRO A 350 7.94 -17.23 8.00
C PRO A 350 6.57 -17.40 7.34
N PHE A 351 6.13 -18.66 7.25
CA PHE A 351 4.86 -19.03 6.60
C PHE A 351 3.68 -19.07 7.56
N THR A 352 3.93 -19.25 8.87
CA THR A 352 2.91 -19.37 9.90
C THR A 352 3.00 -18.26 10.93
N ASP A 353 1.93 -18.12 11.71
CA ASP A 353 1.81 -17.08 12.72
C ASP A 353 2.76 -17.31 13.89
N THR A 354 2.90 -18.55 14.33
CA THR A 354 3.83 -18.98 15.37
C THR A 354 5.16 -19.44 14.79
N GLU A 355 6.20 -19.44 15.62
CA GLU A 355 7.53 -19.89 15.26
C GLU A 355 7.52 -21.29 14.62
N GLN A 356 8.18 -21.39 13.46
CA GLN A 356 8.45 -22.64 12.77
C GLN A 356 9.89 -22.70 12.34
N LYS A 357 10.33 -23.88 11.90
CA LYS A 357 11.61 -24.07 11.22
C LYS A 357 11.36 -24.39 9.76
N ASP A 358 11.91 -23.58 8.87
CA ASP A 358 12.00 -23.93 7.46
C ASP A 358 13.00 -25.09 7.29
N MET A 359 12.53 -26.23 6.80
CA MET A 359 13.34 -27.44 6.62
C MET A 359 14.32 -27.33 5.44
N VAL A 360 14.10 -26.40 4.51
CA VAL A 360 14.99 -26.18 3.35
C VAL A 360 16.15 -25.26 3.74
N THR A 361 15.87 -24.10 4.34
CA THR A 361 16.91 -23.11 4.67
C THR A 361 17.44 -23.22 6.11
N GLY A 362 16.74 -23.92 6.99
CA GLY A 362 17.06 -24.03 8.42
C GLY A 362 16.69 -22.81 9.26
N LYS A 363 16.12 -21.75 8.65
CA LYS A 363 15.67 -20.54 9.36
C LYS A 363 14.55 -20.86 10.34
N GLN A 364 14.50 -20.10 11.43
CA GLN A 364 13.44 -20.16 12.44
C GLN A 364 12.74 -18.81 12.56
N GLY A 365 11.43 -18.84 12.81
CA GLY A 365 10.62 -17.64 12.98
C GLY A 365 9.13 -17.86 12.69
N GLY A 366 8.32 -16.94 13.19
CA GLY A 366 6.88 -16.84 13.03
C GLY A 366 6.48 -15.40 12.66
N LEU A 367 5.31 -15.25 12.02
CA LEU A 367 4.80 -13.94 11.63
C LEU A 367 4.63 -13.01 12.84
N LEU A 368 4.22 -13.55 13.98
CA LEU A 368 3.88 -12.81 15.20
C LEU A 368 5.06 -12.58 16.15
N ASP A 369 6.24 -13.13 15.88
CA ASP A 369 7.37 -13.10 16.82
C ASP A 369 7.68 -11.68 17.31
N ARG A 370 7.71 -10.71 16.38
CA ARG A 370 8.02 -9.31 16.71
C ARG A 370 6.95 -8.66 17.57
N MET A 371 5.68 -8.77 17.19
CA MET A 371 4.58 -8.20 17.97
C MET A 371 4.47 -8.85 19.36
N THR A 372 4.76 -10.15 19.45
CA THR A 372 4.82 -10.89 20.72
C THR A 372 5.97 -10.37 21.59
N GLY A 373 7.16 -10.17 21.02
CA GLY A 373 8.31 -9.59 21.70
C GLY A 373 8.08 -8.15 22.18
N GLN A 374 7.29 -7.37 21.45
CA GLN A 374 6.85 -6.01 21.83
C GLN A 374 5.74 -6.02 22.90
N GLY A 375 5.08 -7.16 23.14
CA GLY A 375 3.93 -7.26 24.05
C GLY A 375 2.67 -6.52 23.58
N LYS A 376 2.57 -6.21 22.28
CA LYS A 376 1.50 -5.41 21.66
C LYS A 376 0.89 -6.13 20.44
N VAL A 377 0.23 -7.25 20.70
CA VAL A 377 -0.40 -8.09 19.66
C VAL A 377 -1.88 -7.72 19.52
N PRO A 378 -2.35 -7.25 18.35
CA PRO A 378 -3.77 -6.99 18.13
C PRO A 378 -4.56 -8.31 18.04
N LYS A 379 -5.89 -8.21 18.08
CA LYS A 379 -6.74 -9.35 17.68
C LYS A 379 -6.65 -9.53 16.17
N ILE A 380 -6.36 -10.74 15.71
CA ILE A 380 -6.12 -11.00 14.28
C ILE A 380 -7.13 -11.99 13.73
N MET A 381 -7.67 -11.69 12.56
CA MET A 381 -8.45 -12.61 11.74
C MET A 381 -7.82 -12.72 10.36
N PHE A 382 -7.35 -13.91 10.01
CA PHE A 382 -7.01 -14.26 8.64
C PHE A 382 -8.18 -14.97 7.99
N THR A 383 -8.60 -14.53 6.81
CA THR A 383 -9.67 -15.19 6.05
C THR A 383 -9.16 -15.49 4.66
N ASN A 384 -9.06 -16.77 4.32
CA ASN A 384 -8.67 -17.24 2.99
C ASN A 384 -9.75 -18.20 2.47
N SER A 385 -9.90 -18.24 1.16
CA SER A 385 -10.69 -19.18 0.40
C SER A 385 -9.80 -20.26 -0.24
N SER A 386 -10.38 -21.15 -1.04
CA SER A 386 -9.58 -22.08 -1.84
C SER A 386 -8.75 -21.39 -2.92
N ALA A 387 -9.10 -20.17 -3.34
CA ALA A 387 -8.39 -19.46 -4.39
C ALA A 387 -6.95 -19.16 -4.00
N GLU A 388 -6.73 -18.66 -2.79
CA GLU A 388 -5.38 -18.33 -2.29
C GLU A 388 -4.52 -19.59 -2.21
N TYR A 389 -5.09 -20.71 -1.73
CA TYR A 389 -4.39 -21.99 -1.69
C TYR A 389 -3.95 -22.49 -3.08
N TRP A 390 -4.82 -22.43 -4.09
CA TRP A 390 -4.52 -22.94 -5.44
C TRP A 390 -3.70 -21.98 -6.30
N ARG A 391 -3.78 -20.66 -6.06
CA ARG A 391 -2.86 -19.69 -6.67
C ARG A 391 -1.44 -19.79 -6.11
N GLY A 392 -1.30 -20.41 -4.95
CA GLY A 392 -0.06 -20.41 -4.17
C GLY A 392 0.19 -19.05 -3.55
N ASP A 393 -0.88 -18.32 -3.18
CA ASP A 393 -0.81 -17.02 -2.50
C ASP A 393 -0.60 -17.16 -1.00
#